data_AF-A0A7D8UGT5-F1
#
_entry.id   AF-A0A7D8UGT5-F1
#
_cell.length_a   1.000
_cell.length_b   1.000
_cell.length_c   1.000
_cell.angle_alpha   90.00
_cell.angle_beta   90.00
_cell.angle_gamma   90.00
#
_symmetry.space_group_name_H-M   'P 1'
#
loop_
_entity.id
_entity.type
_entity.pdbx_description
1 polymer ?
#
loop_
_entity_poly.entity_id
_entity_poly.type
_entity_poly.pdbx_seq_one_letter_code
_entity_poly.pdbx_strand_id
1 'polypeptide(L)' 'MSFGTQSKSGSRYLERLLSVSETCRLQNRNVYEYLIKAMEAKFASRPAPSLLHHVSMALAALNLSKQAR' A
#
# COMPACT_ATOMS: atom_id res chain seq x y z
N MET A 1 10.45 11.24 -23.04
CA MET A 1 9.37 10.29 -22.71
C MET A 1 9.99 8.98 -22.27
N SER A 2 9.55 8.37 -21.16
CA SER A 2 10.05 7.06 -20.73
C SER A 2 9.52 5.96 -21.66
N PHE A 3 10.37 5.01 -22.05
CA PHE A 3 9.95 3.84 -22.86
C PHE A 3 8.83 3.02 -22.18
N GLY A 4 8.72 3.10 -20.85
CA GLY A 4 7.70 2.41 -20.07
C GLY A 4 6.29 3.04 -20.11
N THR A 5 6.07 4.19 -20.74
CA THR A 5 4.74 4.85 -20.81
C THR A 5 4.12 4.87 -22.20
N GLN A 6 4.80 4.29 -23.19
CA GLN A 6 4.33 4.31 -24.59
C GLN A 6 3.20 3.30 -24.84
N SER A 7 2.98 2.38 -23.91
CA SER A 7 1.90 1.40 -23.97
C SER A 7 0.89 1.62 -22.85
N LYS A 8 -0.36 1.21 -23.09
CA LYS A 8 -1.42 1.22 -22.07
C LYS A 8 -1.03 0.41 -20.82
N SER A 9 -0.36 -0.72 -21.02
CA SER A 9 0.11 -1.58 -19.92
C SER A 9 1.19 -0.90 -19.09
N GLY A 10 2.13 -0.22 -19.75
CA GLY A 10 3.19 0.53 -19.10
C GLY A 10 2.68 1.72 -18.28
N SER A 11 1.76 2.51 -18.84
CA SER A 11 1.13 3.62 -18.11
C SER A 11 0.37 3.13 -16.87
N ARG A 12 -0.40 2.04 -17.00
CA ARG A 12 -1.10 1.40 -15.88
C ARG A 12 -0.17 0.83 -14.82
N TYR A 13 1.02 0.36 -15.22
CA TYR A 13 2.03 -0.12 -14.29
C TYR A 13 2.58 1.02 -13.43
N LEU A 14 2.97 2.14 -14.07
CA LEU A 14 3.45 3.30 -13.33
C LEU A 14 2.38 3.93 -12.44
N GLU A 15 1.14 4.05 -12.93
CA GLU A 15 0.00 4.53 -12.14
C GLU A 15 -0.14 3.74 -10.82
N ARG A 16 -0.04 2.41 -10.89
CA ARG A 16 -0.10 1.54 -9.71
C ARG A 16 1.10 1.71 -8.78
N LEU A 17 2.31 1.76 -9.32
CA LEU A 17 3.53 1.95 -8.52
C LEU A 17 3.53 3.29 -7.77
N LEU A 18 3.12 4.36 -8.44
CA LEU A 18 3.00 5.68 -7.83
C LEU A 18 1.92 5.69 -6.75
N SER A 19 0.79 5.04 -6.98
CA SER A 19 -0.27 4.88 -5.97
C SER A 19 0.23 4.14 -4.73
N VAL A 20 0.98 3.04 -4.90
CA VAL A 20 1.60 2.29 -3.80
C VAL A 20 2.60 3.17 -3.04
N SER A 21 3.48 3.87 -3.76
CA SER A 21 4.50 4.75 -3.17
C SER A 21 3.86 5.85 -2.33
N GLU A 22 2.88 6.57 -2.88
CA GLU A 22 2.19 7.64 -2.15
C GLU A 22 1.39 7.11 -0.97
N THR A 23 0.74 5.95 -1.12
CA THR A 23 0.03 5.33 0.01
C THR A 23 1.01 4.96 1.12
N CYS A 24 2.10 4.24 0.82
CA CYS A 24 3.13 3.90 1.82
C CYS A 24 3.71 5.15 2.49
N ARG A 25 3.98 6.22 1.73
CA ARG A 25 4.45 7.51 2.26
C ARG A 25 3.46 8.11 3.25
N LEU A 26 2.17 8.18 2.90
CA LEU A 26 1.11 8.69 3.79
C LEU A 26 0.93 7.83 5.06
N GLN A 27 1.27 6.54 4.98
CA GLN A 27 1.21 5.60 6.11
C GLN A 27 2.48 5.58 6.97
N ASN A 28 3.50 6.38 6.63
CA ASN A 28 4.85 6.27 7.19
C ASN A 28 5.40 4.82 7.14
N ARG A 29 5.14 4.14 6.01
CA ARG A 29 5.54 2.75 5.73
C ARG A 29 6.61 2.74 4.64
N ASN A 30 7.65 1.91 4.81
CA ASN A 30 8.68 1.76 3.79
C ASN A 30 8.11 1.07 2.53
N VAL A 31 8.18 1.76 1.39
CA VAL A 31 7.65 1.27 0.10
C VAL A 31 8.44 0.07 -0.44
N TYR A 32 9.76 0.05 -0.26
CA TYR A 32 10.61 -1.03 -0.76
C TYR A 32 10.31 -2.34 -0.04
N GLU A 33 10.21 -2.28 1.29
CA GLU A 33 9.78 -3.41 2.13
C GLU A 33 8.37 -3.91 1.78
N TYR A 34 7.45 -2.99 1.45
CA TYR A 34 6.12 -3.37 0.97
C TYR A 34 6.20 -4.16 -0.34
N LEU A 35 6.98 -3.68 -1.32
CA LEU A 35 7.10 -4.31 -2.62
C LEU A 35 7.75 -5.69 -2.54
N ILE A 36 8.78 -5.88 -1.70
CA ILE A 36 9.37 -7.18 -1.42
C ILE A 36 8.29 -8.16 -0.95
N LYS A 37 7.56 -7.80 0.11
CA LYS A 37 6.50 -8.65 0.68
C LYS A 37 5.38 -8.95 -0.31
N ALA A 38 5.01 -7.99 -1.16
CA ALA A 38 4.02 -8.19 -2.20
C ALA A 38 4.48 -9.18 -3.27
N MET A 39 5.75 -9.10 -3.68
CA MET A 39 6.36 -10.02 -4.64
C MET A 39 6.54 -11.43 -4.07
N GLU A 40 7.02 -11.54 -2.83
CA GLU A 40 7.11 -12.82 -2.11
C GLU A 40 5.74 -13.50 -2.00
N ALA A 41 4.71 -12.76 -1.59
CA ALA A 41 3.35 -13.27 -1.52
C ALA A 41 2.85 -13.74 -2.90
N LYS A 42 3.11 -12.97 -3.96
CA LYS A 42 2.75 -13.33 -5.33
C LYS A 42 3.40 -14.64 -5.76
N PHE A 43 4.69 -14.81 -5.54
CA PHE A 43 5.41 -16.05 -5.89
C PHE A 43 4.95 -17.24 -5.06
N ALA A 44 4.55 -17.01 -3.81
CA ALA A 44 3.97 -18.02 -2.94
C ALA A 44 2.47 -18.28 -3.18
N SER A 45 1.85 -17.67 -4.19
CA SER A 45 0.40 -17.72 -4.44
C SER A 45 -0.47 -17.31 -3.23
N ARG A 46 0.03 -16.38 -2.42
CA ARG A 46 -0.64 -15.80 -1.25
C ARG A 46 -1.19 -14.41 -1.59
N PRO A 47 -2.18 -13.90 -0.84
CA PRO A 47 -2.63 -12.52 -0.97
C PRO A 47 -1.49 -11.54 -0.63
N ALA A 48 -1.38 -10.47 -1.42
CA ALA A 48 -0.46 -9.38 -1.15
C ALA A 48 -0.84 -8.65 0.17
N PRO A 49 0.14 -8.05 0.87
CA PRO A 49 -0.15 -7.23 2.04
C PRO A 49 -1.10 -6.07 1.67
N SER A 50 -2.08 -5.79 2.52
CA SER A 50 -3.02 -4.69 2.29
C SER A 50 -2.34 -3.32 2.36
N LEU A 51 -2.77 -2.41 1.48
CA LEU A 51 -2.52 -0.97 1.55
C LEU A 51 -3.65 -0.21 2.24
N LEU A 52 -4.79 -0.84 2.52
CA LEU A 52 -5.87 -0.21 3.25
C LEU A 52 -5.58 -0.33 4.74
N HIS A 53 -5.53 0.82 5.43
CA HIS A 53 -5.62 0.83 6.88
C HIS A 53 -6.95 0.20 7.29
N HIS A 54 -6.94 -0.69 8.27
CA HIS A 54 -8.17 -1.06 8.96
C HIS A 54 -8.66 0.18 9.72
N VAL A 55 -9.48 1.02 9.08
CA VAL A 55 -10.14 2.19 9.68
C VAL A 55 -10.91 1.80 10.95
N SER A 56 -11.27 0.52 11.08
CA SER A 56 -11.78 -0.11 12.31
C SER A 56 -10.87 0.07 13.54
N MET A 57 -9.54 0.05 13.40
CA MET A 57 -8.61 0.17 14.54
C MET A 57 -8.38 1.63 14.98
N ALA A 58 -8.41 2.59 14.04
CA ALA A 58 -8.23 4.00 14.37
C ALA A 58 -9.43 4.58 15.13
N LEU A 59 -10.65 4.22 14.71
CA LEU A 59 -11.87 4.53 15.47
C LEU A 59 -11.90 3.84 16.83
N ALA A 60 -11.47 2.57 16.92
CA ALA A 60 -11.38 1.86 18.19
C ALA A 60 -10.39 2.51 19.17
N ALA A 61 -9.20 2.91 18.72
CA ALA A 61 -8.19 3.56 19.55
C ALA A 61 -8.64 4.95 20.06
N LEU A 62 -9.36 5.72 19.24
CA LEU A 62 -9.97 6.99 19.64
C LEU A 62 -11.13 6.80 20.63
N ASN A 63 -11.89 5.70 20.53
CA ASN A 63 -12.97 5.40 21.47
C ASN A 63 -12.45 4.90 22.84
N LEU A 64 -11.39 4.07 22.85
CA LEU A 64 -10.74 3.60 24.07
C LEU A 64 -10.10 4.74 24.89
N SER A 65 -9.51 5.73 24.22
CA SER A 65 -8.92 6.91 24.88
C SER A 65 -9.95 7.90 25.46
N LYS A 66 -11.20 7.86 24.98
CA LYS A 66 -12.30 8.67 25.51
C LYS A 66 -13.02 8.03 26.71
N GLN A 67 -12.92 6.72 26.90
CA GLN A 67 -13.55 6.00 28.02
C GLN A 67 -12.65 5.85 29.26
N ALA A 68 -11.36 6.16 29.13
CA ALA A 68 -10.38 6.10 30.23
C ALA A 68 -10.22 7.44 30.97
N ARG A 69 -11.11 8.41 30.76
CA ARG A 69 -11.23 9.68 31.49
C ARG A 69 -12.65 9.84 32.01
#